data_AF-A0A1D1XHJ9-F1
#
_entry.id   AF-A0A1D1XHJ9-F1
#
_cell.length_a   1.000
_cell.length_b   1.000
_cell.length_c   1.000
_cell.angle_alpha   90.00
_cell.angle_beta   90.00
_cell.angle_gamma   90.00
#
_symmetry.space_group_name_H-M   'P 1'
#
loop_
_entity.id
_entity.type
_entity.pdbx_description
1 polymer ?
#
loop_
_entity_poly.entity_id
_entity_poly.type
_entity_poly.pdbx_seq_one_letter_code
_entity_poly.pdbx_strand_id
1 'polypeptide(L)'
;KTSKYSKSKMSFLRHCRVATRSISSPRGLLFSASATTPLILRGPTAYRAYSTQAEKKSRGGALIALTALAVGAGAGYYFFSPALGTAKISLVSPKPPVHGELNYQKVYNQIADILEDSDRDDGSWGPIFVRLAWHASGTYDKATNTGGSNGATMRFAPESDHPANTGLGAARAKLEPIKAANPEITYSDLWSLAGVVSIQEMDGPTIPWIPGRRDAEAIAATPDGRLPDAALGSKHLRDIFYRMGFDDREIVALSGAHSLGRCHPETSGYDGPWTTSPTLVTNGFFKELIEKKWVEKKWKGQKQYVDKETGDLMMLPTDLVLLQDRSFRPWVEKY
;
A
#
# COMPACT_ATOMS: atom_id res chain seq x y z
N LYS A 1 15.05 60.67 -26.35
CA LYS A 1 13.67 60.97 -25.88
C LYS A 1 13.12 59.72 -25.22
N THR A 2 12.70 59.89 -23.97
CA THR A 2 12.28 58.91 -22.96
C THR A 2 10.90 58.32 -23.20
N SER A 3 10.69 57.03 -22.88
CA SER A 3 9.44 56.45 -22.33
C SER A 3 9.68 54.95 -22.05
N LYS A 4 10.03 54.51 -20.82
CA LYS A 4 9.14 54.09 -19.72
C LYS A 4 7.89 53.33 -20.15
N TYR A 5 7.92 52.00 -20.09
CA TYR A 5 6.77 51.20 -19.67
C TYR A 5 7.22 49.97 -18.87
N SER A 6 6.80 49.96 -17.61
CA SER A 6 6.91 48.89 -16.62
C SER A 6 5.50 48.37 -16.37
N LYS A 7 5.28 47.05 -16.46
CA LYS A 7 4.16 46.30 -15.84
C LYS A 7 4.70 44.91 -15.47
N SER A 8 5.21 44.73 -14.26
CA SER A 8 4.51 44.34 -13.02
C SER A 8 4.14 42.86 -12.97
N LYS A 9 5.01 42.08 -12.29
CA LYS A 9 4.76 40.73 -11.78
C LYS A 9 3.66 40.79 -10.72
N MET A 10 2.63 39.94 -10.83
CA MET A 10 1.69 39.68 -9.74
C MET A 10 2.25 38.56 -8.85
N SER A 11 2.66 38.94 -7.64
CA SER A 11 2.96 38.06 -6.53
C SER A 11 1.70 37.91 -5.68
N PHE A 12 1.15 36.71 -5.57
CA PHE A 12 0.08 36.40 -4.62
C PHE A 12 0.70 36.11 -3.24
N LEU A 13 0.70 37.11 -2.35
CA LEU A 13 0.99 36.95 -0.93
C LEU A 13 -0.29 36.56 -0.19
N ARG A 14 -0.42 35.28 0.21
CA ARG A 14 -1.42 34.85 1.18
C ARG A 14 -1.01 35.36 2.57
N HIS A 15 -1.83 36.24 3.14
CA HIS A 15 -1.66 36.75 4.50
C HIS A 15 -2.20 35.74 5.51
N CYS A 16 -1.33 35.21 6.36
CA CYS A 16 -1.69 34.60 7.65
C CYS A 16 -2.37 35.64 8.54
N ARG A 17 -3.63 35.39 8.93
CA ARG A 17 -4.26 36.08 10.06
C ARG A 17 -4.04 35.25 11.32
N VAL A 18 -3.10 35.68 12.15
CA VAL A 18 -2.97 35.26 13.54
C VAL A 18 -4.09 35.96 14.32
N ALA A 19 -5.06 35.18 14.82
CA ALA A 19 -6.06 35.67 15.75
C ALA A 19 -5.68 35.24 17.17
N THR A 20 -5.05 36.16 17.92
CA THR A 20 -4.92 36.06 19.37
C THR A 20 -6.29 36.25 20.00
N ARG A 21 -6.82 35.24 20.72
CA ARG A 21 -7.95 35.43 21.63
C ARG A 21 -7.55 35.15 23.07
N SER A 22 -7.81 36.18 23.87
CA SER A 22 -7.61 36.29 25.30
C SER A 22 -8.46 35.29 26.09
N ILE A 23 -7.88 34.84 27.19
CA ILE A 23 -8.41 33.91 28.19
C ILE A 23 -9.44 34.62 29.07
N SER A 24 -10.63 34.04 29.20
CA SER A 24 -11.53 34.32 30.33
C SER A 24 -12.29 33.06 30.73
N SER A 25 -12.08 32.63 31.97
CA SER A 25 -12.80 31.56 32.67
C SER A 25 -14.23 31.99 33.03
N PRO A 26 -15.18 31.05 33.06
CA PRO A 26 -16.10 31.02 34.19
C PRO A 26 -16.20 29.64 34.86
N ARG A 27 -16.37 29.70 36.18
CA ARG A 27 -16.64 28.59 37.10
C ARG A 27 -18.00 27.93 36.84
N GLY A 28 -18.01 26.60 36.92
CA GLY A 28 -18.99 25.83 37.71
C GLY A 28 -20.19 25.26 36.97
N LEU A 29 -20.23 23.93 36.86
CA LEU A 29 -21.37 23.08 37.27
C LEU A 29 -20.96 21.60 37.19
N LEU A 30 -20.95 20.95 38.34
CA LEU A 30 -20.70 19.52 38.51
C LEU A 30 -21.93 18.74 38.04
N PHE A 31 -21.75 17.85 37.07
CA PHE A 31 -22.68 16.76 36.81
C PHE A 31 -21.97 15.43 37.06
N SER A 32 -22.51 14.68 38.03
CA SER A 32 -22.15 13.31 38.33
C SER A 32 -22.68 12.39 37.22
N ALA A 33 -21.81 11.59 36.62
CA ALA A 33 -22.20 10.48 35.76
C ALA A 33 -21.41 9.24 36.19
N SER A 34 -22.09 8.32 36.86
CA SER A 34 -21.61 6.97 37.13
C SER A 34 -21.52 6.21 35.80
N ALA A 35 -20.32 5.79 35.42
CA ALA A 35 -20.12 4.83 34.33
C ALA A 35 -19.38 3.61 34.90
N THR A 36 -20.07 2.48 34.87
CA THR A 36 -19.62 1.15 35.24
C THR A 36 -18.63 0.63 34.20
N THR A 37 -17.39 0.37 34.62
CA THR A 37 -16.34 -0.26 33.79
C THR A 37 -16.49 -1.78 33.79
N PRO A 38 -16.51 -2.48 32.64
CA PRO A 38 -16.29 -3.93 32.63
C PRO A 38 -14.78 -4.23 32.69
N LEU A 39 -14.39 -5.05 33.66
CA LEU A 39 -13.08 -5.68 33.76
C LEU A 39 -12.91 -6.66 32.58
N ILE A 40 -11.97 -6.38 31.66
CA ILE A 40 -11.48 -7.38 30.71
C ILE A 40 -10.13 -7.90 31.23
N LEU A 41 -10.13 -9.16 31.65
CA LEU A 41 -8.96 -9.89 32.12
C LEU A 41 -8.04 -10.17 30.91
N ARG A 42 -6.89 -9.48 30.83
CA ARG A 42 -5.83 -9.78 29.85
C ARG A 42 -4.99 -10.97 30.34
N GLY A 43 -5.08 -12.10 29.64
CA GLY A 43 -4.11 -13.20 29.76
C GLY A 43 -2.78 -12.86 29.08
N PRO A 44 -1.66 -13.50 29.46
CA PRO A 44 -0.34 -13.14 28.96
C PRO A 44 -0.16 -13.55 27.48
N THR A 45 0.29 -12.59 26.67
CA THR A 45 0.76 -12.78 25.30
C THR A 45 2.05 -13.60 25.28
N ALA A 46 1.98 -14.84 24.79
CA ALA A 46 3.14 -15.66 24.50
C ALA A 46 3.77 -15.23 23.16
N TYR A 47 5.05 -14.84 23.19
CA TYR A 47 5.87 -14.67 22.00
C TYR A 47 6.02 -16.02 21.29
N ARG A 48 5.51 -16.14 20.05
CA ARG A 48 5.69 -17.33 19.22
C ARG A 48 6.85 -17.09 18.25
N ALA A 49 7.94 -17.81 18.47
CA ALA A 49 9.09 -17.85 17.57
C ALA A 49 8.72 -18.56 16.25
N TYR A 50 9.23 -18.02 15.14
CA TYR A 50 9.08 -18.62 13.81
C TYR A 50 9.91 -19.91 13.71
N SER A 51 9.28 -21.00 13.26
CA SER A 51 9.98 -22.22 12.83
C SER A 51 9.77 -22.40 11.33
N THR A 52 10.86 -22.40 10.57
CA THR A 52 10.87 -22.82 9.18
C THR A 52 10.85 -24.35 9.14
N GLN A 53 9.81 -24.96 8.57
CA GLN A 53 9.86 -26.36 8.16
C GLN A 53 9.93 -26.43 6.64
N ALA A 54 11.01 -27.05 6.16
CA ALA A 54 11.23 -27.38 4.76
C ALA A 54 10.35 -28.57 4.35
N GLU A 55 9.65 -28.46 3.22
CA GLU A 55 8.92 -29.57 2.61
C GLU A 55 9.88 -30.65 2.09
N LYS A 56 9.62 -31.91 2.49
CA LYS A 56 10.27 -33.09 1.92
C LYS A 56 9.53 -33.54 0.66
N LYS A 57 10.28 -33.62 -0.45
CA LYS A 57 9.88 -34.34 -1.67
C LYS A 57 9.67 -35.83 -1.39
N SER A 58 8.62 -36.40 -1.97
CA SER A 58 8.48 -37.85 -2.20
C SER A 58 8.08 -38.10 -3.65
N ARG A 59 8.74 -39.08 -4.28
CA ARG A 59 8.56 -39.59 -5.65
C ARG A 59 8.00 -41.01 -5.58
N GLY A 60 7.13 -41.36 -6.53
CA GLY A 60 6.63 -42.73 -6.82
C GLY A 60 5.15 -42.88 -6.46
N GLY A 61 4.21 -43.33 -7.28
CA GLY A 61 4.22 -44.03 -8.56
C GLY A 61 3.28 -45.24 -8.45
N ALA A 62 2.12 -45.25 -9.13
CA ALA A 62 1.36 -46.42 -9.64
C ALA A 62 -0.16 -46.12 -9.89
N LEU A 63 -0.49 -45.84 -11.15
CA LEU A 63 -1.41 -46.55 -12.07
C LEU A 63 -2.69 -47.33 -11.58
N ILE A 64 -3.79 -47.06 -12.32
CA ILE A 64 -5.02 -47.85 -12.64
C ILE A 64 -6.15 -48.02 -11.59
N ALA A 65 -7.34 -47.52 -11.95
CA ALA A 65 -8.59 -48.30 -12.04
C ALA A 65 -9.67 -47.52 -12.84
N LEU A 66 -9.80 -47.87 -14.12
CA LEU A 66 -10.94 -47.56 -15.00
C LEU A 66 -11.92 -48.74 -14.94
N THR A 67 -13.16 -48.50 -14.51
CA THR A 67 -14.39 -49.26 -14.83
C THR A 67 -15.56 -48.55 -14.15
N ALA A 68 -16.80 -48.49 -14.62
CA ALA A 68 -17.48 -48.69 -15.90
C ALA A 68 -18.95 -48.37 -15.56
N LEU A 69 -19.65 -47.51 -16.32
CA LEU A 69 -21.10 -47.59 -16.46
C LEU A 69 -21.57 -46.73 -17.63
N ALA A 70 -21.62 -47.36 -18.80
CA ALA A 70 -22.39 -46.95 -19.95
C ALA A 70 -23.25 -48.15 -20.36
N VAL A 71 -24.57 -48.11 -20.10
CA VAL A 71 -25.62 -48.67 -20.96
C VAL A 71 -26.92 -47.91 -20.68
N GLY A 72 -27.44 -47.27 -21.72
CA GLY A 72 -28.72 -46.56 -21.74
C GLY A 72 -28.91 -45.93 -23.12
N ALA A 73 -28.94 -46.78 -24.15
CA ALA A 73 -29.02 -46.41 -25.55
C ALA A 73 -30.43 -45.93 -25.95
N GLY A 74 -30.47 -44.92 -26.82
CA GLY A 74 -31.25 -44.97 -28.06
C GLY A 74 -32.77 -44.82 -27.97
N ALA A 75 -33.26 -43.59 -27.93
CA ALA A 75 -34.51 -43.20 -28.58
C ALA A 75 -34.49 -41.69 -28.86
N GLY A 76 -34.45 -41.30 -30.13
CA GLY A 76 -34.51 -39.89 -30.53
C GLY A 76 -33.73 -39.51 -31.81
N TYR A 77 -33.10 -40.48 -32.48
CA TYR A 77 -32.39 -40.23 -33.74
C TYR A 77 -33.21 -40.70 -34.94
N TYR A 78 -34.33 -40.06 -35.22
CA TYR A 78 -34.99 -40.09 -36.53
C TYR A 78 -36.01 -38.96 -36.55
N PHE A 79 -35.72 -37.90 -37.31
CA PHE A 79 -36.62 -36.87 -37.90
C PHE A 79 -35.91 -35.51 -37.93
N PHE A 80 -34.91 -35.35 -38.81
CA PHE A 80 -34.87 -34.33 -39.88
C PHE A 80 -33.46 -34.29 -40.49
N SER A 81 -33.37 -34.53 -41.80
CA SER A 81 -32.18 -34.28 -42.63
C SER A 81 -32.38 -32.97 -43.42
N PRO A 82 -31.39 -32.46 -44.17
CA PRO A 82 -30.71 -31.21 -43.86
C PRO A 82 -31.15 -30.04 -44.76
N ALA A 83 -31.24 -28.84 -44.18
CA ALA A 83 -31.13 -27.59 -44.92
C ALA A 83 -29.88 -26.86 -44.41
N LEU A 84 -28.73 -27.21 -44.99
CA LEU A 84 -27.45 -26.58 -44.66
C LEU A 84 -27.37 -25.23 -45.39
N GLY A 85 -28.07 -24.23 -44.86
CA GLY A 85 -27.81 -22.83 -45.20
C GLY A 85 -26.61 -22.34 -44.40
N THR A 86 -25.55 -21.89 -45.08
CA THR A 86 -24.39 -21.24 -44.46
C THR A 86 -24.78 -19.86 -43.91
N ALA A 87 -25.46 -19.82 -42.77
CA ALA A 87 -25.59 -18.62 -41.96
C ALA A 87 -24.39 -18.58 -41.01
N LYS A 88 -23.46 -17.65 -41.23
CA LYS A 88 -22.48 -17.27 -40.21
C LYS A 88 -23.26 -16.68 -39.03
N ILE A 89 -23.51 -17.49 -38.01
CA ILE A 89 -23.92 -16.99 -36.69
C ILE A 89 -22.70 -16.29 -36.13
N SER A 90 -22.62 -14.98 -36.36
CA SER A 90 -21.72 -14.11 -35.61
C SER A 90 -22.29 -14.07 -34.19
N LEU A 91 -21.64 -14.78 -33.27
CA LEU A 91 -21.86 -14.60 -31.84
C LEU A 91 -21.38 -13.19 -31.49
N VAL A 92 -22.23 -12.20 -31.77
CA VAL A 92 -22.09 -10.87 -31.17
C VAL A 92 -22.47 -11.09 -29.71
N SER A 93 -21.45 -11.35 -28.89
CA SER A 93 -21.57 -11.17 -27.45
C SER A 93 -22.19 -9.79 -27.23
N PRO A 94 -23.29 -9.67 -26.46
CA PRO A 94 -23.85 -8.36 -26.18
C PRO A 94 -22.72 -7.51 -25.61
N LYS A 95 -22.45 -6.37 -26.26
CA LYS A 95 -21.54 -5.38 -25.71
C LYS A 95 -22.05 -5.11 -24.30
N PRO A 96 -21.21 -5.26 -23.25
CA PRO A 96 -21.65 -4.96 -21.89
C PRO A 96 -22.28 -3.56 -21.90
N PRO A 97 -23.32 -3.33 -21.09
CA PRO A 97 -23.94 -2.02 -21.00
C PRO A 97 -22.83 -0.98 -20.90
N VAL A 98 -22.88 0.04 -21.74
CA VAL A 98 -21.95 1.16 -21.66
C VAL A 98 -22.34 1.92 -20.40
N HIS A 99 -21.85 1.42 -19.27
CA HIS A 99 -21.72 2.19 -18.06
C HIS A 99 -21.01 3.48 -18.46
N GLY A 100 -21.59 4.64 -18.13
CA GLY A 100 -20.97 5.92 -18.42
C GLY A 100 -19.52 5.87 -17.94
N GLU A 101 -18.58 6.21 -18.82
CA GLU A 101 -17.15 6.09 -18.59
C GLU A 101 -16.81 6.59 -17.17
N LEU A 102 -16.27 5.69 -16.33
CA LEU A 102 -15.99 5.99 -14.93
C LEU A 102 -15.17 7.27 -14.85
N ASN A 103 -15.71 8.29 -14.16
CA ASN A 103 -15.01 9.55 -13.99
C ASN A 103 -13.94 9.41 -12.90
N TYR A 104 -12.74 9.00 -13.29
CA TYR A 104 -11.60 8.85 -12.38
C TYR A 104 -11.17 10.17 -11.74
N GLN A 105 -11.39 11.32 -12.38
CA GLN A 105 -11.11 12.62 -11.76
C GLN A 105 -12.04 12.90 -10.58
N LYS A 106 -13.31 12.50 -10.67
CA LYS A 106 -14.24 12.58 -9.53
C LYS A 106 -13.74 11.73 -8.37
N VAL A 107 -13.30 10.49 -8.63
CA VAL A 107 -12.77 9.61 -7.59
C VAL A 107 -11.46 10.16 -7.00
N TYR A 108 -10.58 10.71 -7.84
CA TYR A 108 -9.37 11.41 -7.40
C TYR A 108 -9.71 12.48 -6.37
N ASN A 109 -10.65 13.38 -6.71
CA ASN A 109 -11.03 14.49 -5.83
C ASN A 109 -11.61 13.97 -4.50
N GLN A 110 -12.44 12.93 -4.54
CA GLN A 110 -12.99 12.31 -3.33
C GLN A 110 -11.91 11.71 -2.41
N ILE A 111 -10.82 11.18 -2.98
CA ILE A 111 -9.68 10.69 -2.20
C ILE A 111 -8.91 11.88 -1.63
N ALA A 112 -8.65 12.92 -2.42
CA ALA A 112 -7.95 14.13 -1.97
C ALA A 112 -8.68 14.79 -0.79
N ASP A 113 -10.00 14.89 -0.85
CA ASP A 113 -10.86 15.49 0.18
C ASP A 113 -10.77 14.80 1.56
N ILE A 114 -10.29 13.53 1.61
CA ILE A 114 -10.17 12.78 2.86
C ILE A 114 -8.72 12.60 3.34
N LEU A 115 -7.75 13.20 2.64
CA LEU A 115 -6.34 13.04 2.99
C LEU A 115 -6.01 13.75 4.30
N GLU A 116 -6.43 15.00 4.48
CA GLU A 116 -6.18 15.75 5.71
C GLU A 116 -7.08 15.24 6.84
N ASP A 117 -6.48 14.86 7.96
CA ASP A 117 -7.18 14.37 9.15
C ASP A 117 -6.33 14.62 10.39
N SER A 118 -6.67 15.66 11.16
CA SER A 118 -5.91 16.08 12.35
C SER A 118 -5.86 15.03 13.44
N ASP A 119 -6.78 14.06 13.43
CA ASP A 119 -6.85 13.00 14.43
C ASP A 119 -5.96 11.79 14.06
N ARG A 120 -5.31 11.83 12.88
CA ARG A 120 -4.47 10.74 12.35
C ARG A 120 -2.99 11.11 12.32
N ASP A 121 -2.18 10.45 13.13
CA ASP A 121 -0.70 10.47 13.09
C ASP A 121 -0.11 11.88 12.83
N ASP A 122 0.27 12.14 11.58
CA ASP A 122 0.93 13.33 11.05
C ASP A 122 -0.04 14.33 10.40
N GLY A 123 -1.33 14.22 10.74
CA GLY A 123 -2.41 15.00 10.16
C GLY A 123 -2.90 14.48 8.80
N SER A 124 -2.53 13.26 8.38
CA SER A 124 -2.80 12.79 7.02
C SER A 124 -3.00 11.27 6.85
N TRP A 125 -3.92 10.89 5.97
CA TRP A 125 -4.07 9.54 5.41
C TRP A 125 -3.14 9.26 4.21
N GLY A 126 -2.46 10.29 3.69
CA GLY A 126 -1.57 10.21 2.54
C GLY A 126 -0.56 9.04 2.65
N PRO A 127 0.28 9.00 3.69
CA PRO A 127 1.30 7.97 3.83
C PRO A 127 0.75 6.54 3.90
N ILE A 128 -0.38 6.31 4.58
CA ILE A 128 -0.94 4.96 4.69
C ILE A 128 -1.62 4.52 3.39
N PHE A 129 -2.13 5.43 2.57
CA PHE A 129 -2.61 5.10 1.21
C PHE A 129 -1.46 4.79 0.26
N VAL A 130 -0.32 5.49 0.37
CA VAL A 130 0.91 5.10 -0.36
C VAL A 130 1.35 3.70 0.07
N ARG A 131 1.35 3.41 1.38
CA ARG A 131 1.64 2.07 1.89
C ARG A 131 0.65 1.02 1.38
N LEU A 132 -0.66 1.30 1.36
CA LEU A 132 -1.67 0.39 0.83
C LEU A 132 -1.40 0.05 -0.64
N ALA A 133 -1.14 1.07 -1.47
CA ALA A 133 -0.83 0.89 -2.88
C ALA A 133 0.49 0.12 -3.10
N TRP A 134 1.51 0.40 -2.29
CA TRP A 134 2.77 -0.34 -2.27
C TRP A 134 2.55 -1.81 -1.92
N HIS A 135 1.84 -2.11 -0.83
CA HIS A 135 1.62 -3.49 -0.39
C HIS A 135 0.79 -4.30 -1.39
N ALA A 136 -0.19 -3.68 -2.03
CA ALA A 136 -0.92 -4.30 -3.14
C ALA A 136 -0.01 -4.58 -4.35
N SER A 137 0.98 -3.72 -4.62
CA SER A 137 1.88 -3.84 -5.79
C SER A 137 3.11 -4.72 -5.53
N GLY A 138 3.63 -4.71 -4.31
CA GLY A 138 4.91 -5.30 -3.90
C GLY A 138 4.93 -6.83 -3.95
N THR A 139 3.76 -7.47 -4.07
CA THR A 139 3.63 -8.92 -4.21
C THR A 139 3.88 -9.44 -5.63
N TYR A 140 4.12 -8.54 -6.59
CA TYR A 140 4.37 -8.92 -7.98
C TYR A 140 5.59 -9.84 -8.12
N ASP A 141 5.43 -10.85 -8.96
CA ASP A 141 6.50 -11.76 -9.38
C ASP A 141 6.52 -11.83 -10.91
N LYS A 142 7.61 -11.35 -11.50
CA LYS A 142 7.82 -11.32 -12.95
C LYS A 142 7.89 -12.71 -13.57
N ALA A 143 8.41 -13.71 -12.85
CA ALA A 143 8.63 -15.05 -13.39
C ALA A 143 7.30 -15.82 -13.51
N THR A 144 6.42 -15.68 -12.52
CA THR A 144 5.12 -16.36 -12.51
C THR A 144 3.98 -15.49 -13.03
N ASN A 145 4.21 -14.18 -13.19
CA ASN A 145 3.20 -13.18 -13.52
C ASN A 145 2.00 -13.19 -12.55
N THR A 146 2.29 -13.35 -11.26
CA THR A 146 1.31 -13.37 -10.17
C THR A 146 1.52 -12.22 -9.20
N GLY A 147 0.49 -11.88 -8.43
CA GLY A 147 0.50 -10.76 -7.49
C GLY A 147 0.47 -9.40 -8.18
N GLY A 148 0.80 -8.35 -7.42
CA GLY A 148 0.79 -6.98 -7.89
C GLY A 148 -0.59 -6.32 -7.83
N SER A 149 -0.67 -5.08 -8.30
CA SER A 149 -1.83 -4.20 -8.10
C SER A 149 -3.11 -4.66 -8.79
N ASN A 150 -3.06 -5.66 -9.68
CA ASN A 150 -4.22 -6.18 -10.39
C ASN A 150 -4.80 -7.41 -9.68
N GLY A 151 -5.86 -7.21 -8.90
CA GLY A 151 -6.58 -8.30 -8.22
C GLY A 151 -7.17 -7.89 -6.88
N ALA A 152 -6.55 -6.92 -6.17
CA ALA A 152 -6.95 -6.50 -4.82
C ALA A 152 -7.21 -7.69 -3.88
N THR A 153 -6.34 -8.70 -3.94
CA THR A 153 -6.48 -9.97 -3.22
C THR A 153 -6.24 -9.82 -1.73
N MET A 154 -5.51 -8.78 -1.30
CA MET A 154 -5.39 -8.35 0.09
C MET A 154 -6.75 -7.97 0.74
N ARG A 155 -7.89 -8.01 0.04
CA ARG A 155 -9.23 -8.02 0.65
C ARG A 155 -9.52 -9.29 1.44
N PHE A 156 -8.86 -10.39 1.11
CA PHE A 156 -9.18 -11.72 1.60
C PHE A 156 -8.04 -12.32 2.43
N ALA A 157 -8.39 -13.19 3.38
CA ALA A 157 -7.44 -14.08 4.02
C ALA A 157 -6.95 -15.15 3.02
N PRO A 158 -5.69 -15.62 3.12
CA PRO A 158 -4.73 -15.28 4.17
C PRO A 158 -3.97 -13.96 3.94
N GLU A 159 -4.02 -13.38 2.73
CA GLU A 159 -3.19 -12.22 2.37
C GLU A 159 -3.46 -10.98 3.23
N SER A 160 -4.72 -10.74 3.59
CA SER A 160 -5.10 -9.66 4.51
C SER A 160 -4.47 -9.78 5.90
N ASP A 161 -4.11 -11.00 6.29
CA ASP A 161 -3.67 -11.37 7.64
C ASP A 161 -2.15 -11.60 7.69
N HIS A 162 -1.46 -11.49 6.55
CA HIS A 162 0.00 -11.53 6.53
C HIS A 162 0.56 -10.44 7.45
N PRO A 163 1.60 -10.73 8.26
CA PRO A 163 2.14 -9.79 9.24
C PRO A 163 2.52 -8.43 8.64
N ALA A 164 3.07 -8.43 7.42
CA ALA A 164 3.44 -7.22 6.71
C ALA A 164 2.24 -6.28 6.41
N ASN A 165 1.02 -6.81 6.34
CA ASN A 165 -0.19 -6.06 6.01
C ASN A 165 -0.94 -5.54 7.25
N THR A 166 -0.40 -5.75 8.45
CA THR A 166 -0.98 -5.26 9.70
C THR A 166 -1.19 -3.74 9.64
N GLY A 167 -2.36 -3.28 10.10
CA GLY A 167 -2.78 -1.88 10.08
C GLY A 167 -3.45 -1.41 8.77
N LEU A 168 -3.26 -2.10 7.63
CA LEU A 168 -3.86 -1.70 6.35
C LEU A 168 -5.39 -1.90 6.29
N GLY A 169 -5.98 -2.57 7.28
CA GLY A 169 -7.43 -2.61 7.46
C GLY A 169 -8.04 -1.21 7.61
N ALA A 170 -7.36 -0.30 8.32
CA ALA A 170 -7.84 1.07 8.50
C ALA A 170 -7.88 1.86 7.18
N ALA A 171 -6.83 1.73 6.36
CA ALA A 171 -6.79 2.37 5.04
C ALA A 171 -7.87 1.83 4.11
N ARG A 172 -8.07 0.51 4.08
CA ARG A 172 -9.15 -0.13 3.30
C ARG A 172 -10.52 0.39 3.75
N ALA A 173 -10.80 0.38 5.05
CA ALA A 173 -12.05 0.88 5.61
C ALA A 173 -12.30 2.36 5.29
N LYS A 174 -11.26 3.22 5.32
CA LYS A 174 -11.37 4.64 4.98
C LYS A 174 -11.77 4.86 3.51
N LEU A 175 -11.39 3.95 2.60
CA LEU A 175 -11.73 4.01 1.17
C LEU A 175 -13.10 3.39 0.84
N GLU A 176 -13.73 2.62 1.74
CA GLU A 176 -15.03 1.98 1.48
C GLU A 176 -16.16 2.97 1.15
N PRO A 177 -16.32 4.14 1.81
CA PRO A 177 -17.33 5.11 1.41
C PRO A 177 -17.17 5.61 -0.03
N ILE A 178 -15.93 5.76 -0.50
CA ILE A 178 -15.62 6.16 -1.88
C ILE A 178 -15.95 5.02 -2.84
N LYS A 179 -15.61 3.77 -2.48
CA LYS A 179 -16.01 2.58 -3.24
C LYS A 179 -17.53 2.48 -3.37
N ALA A 180 -18.26 2.69 -2.28
CA ALA A 180 -19.73 2.62 -2.25
C ALA A 180 -20.38 3.71 -3.11
N ALA A 181 -19.80 4.91 -3.12
CA ALA A 181 -20.27 6.02 -3.96
C ALA A 181 -19.93 5.85 -5.46
N ASN A 182 -19.01 4.93 -5.81
CA ASN A 182 -18.58 4.67 -7.18
C ASN A 182 -18.51 3.16 -7.43
N PRO A 183 -19.65 2.45 -7.48
CA PRO A 183 -19.67 0.98 -7.55
C PRO A 183 -18.92 0.39 -8.76
N GLU A 184 -18.79 1.16 -9.84
CA GLU A 184 -18.05 0.81 -11.07
C GLU A 184 -16.53 0.69 -10.87
N ILE A 185 -15.93 1.40 -9.90
CA ILE A 185 -14.47 1.32 -9.68
C ILE A 185 -14.12 -0.01 -9.02
N THR A 186 -13.09 -0.68 -9.52
CA THR A 186 -12.54 -1.86 -8.87
C THR A 186 -11.74 -1.45 -7.63
N TYR A 187 -11.63 -2.33 -6.63
CA TYR A 187 -10.75 -2.10 -5.49
C TYR A 187 -9.29 -1.95 -5.95
N SER A 188 -8.91 -2.69 -6.99
CA SER A 188 -7.58 -2.65 -7.60
C SER A 188 -7.25 -1.25 -8.16
N ASP A 189 -8.16 -0.65 -8.92
CA ASP A 189 -7.97 0.73 -9.39
C ASP A 189 -8.05 1.72 -8.22
N LEU A 190 -9.01 1.56 -7.30
CA LEU A 190 -9.20 2.48 -6.16
C LEU A 190 -7.95 2.59 -5.29
N TRP A 191 -7.33 1.47 -4.90
CA TRP A 191 -6.14 1.48 -4.05
C TRP A 191 -4.92 2.03 -4.77
N SER A 192 -4.75 1.70 -6.07
CA SER A 192 -3.65 2.24 -6.86
C SER A 192 -3.80 3.75 -7.11
N LEU A 193 -5.03 4.22 -7.36
CA LEU A 193 -5.36 5.63 -7.51
C LEU A 193 -5.17 6.37 -6.20
N ALA A 194 -5.52 5.77 -5.06
CA ALA A 194 -5.28 6.38 -3.75
C ALA A 194 -3.80 6.63 -3.48
N GLY A 195 -2.92 5.69 -3.87
CA GLY A 195 -1.47 5.92 -3.82
C GLY A 195 -1.01 7.10 -4.69
N VAL A 196 -1.54 7.22 -5.91
CA VAL A 196 -1.22 8.33 -6.83
C VAL A 196 -1.70 9.66 -6.29
N VAL A 197 -2.96 9.75 -5.85
CA VAL A 197 -3.53 10.96 -5.24
C VAL A 197 -2.67 11.38 -4.06
N SER A 198 -2.35 10.46 -3.15
CA SER A 198 -1.52 10.77 -2.00
C SER A 198 -0.15 11.33 -2.38
N ILE A 199 0.56 10.75 -3.36
CA ILE A 199 1.86 11.29 -3.77
C ILE A 199 1.69 12.71 -4.33
N GLN A 200 0.71 12.94 -5.18
CA GLN A 200 0.51 14.25 -5.82
C GLN A 200 0.07 15.33 -4.82
N GLU A 201 -0.84 15.01 -3.90
CA GLU A 201 -1.32 15.95 -2.88
C GLU A 201 -0.29 16.18 -1.75
N MET A 202 0.71 15.32 -1.60
CA MET A 202 1.88 15.50 -0.71
C MET A 202 3.05 16.19 -1.42
N ASP A 203 2.76 17.08 -2.37
CA ASP A 203 3.71 17.85 -3.20
C ASP A 203 4.67 16.99 -4.05
N GLY A 204 4.31 15.75 -4.34
CA GLY A 204 5.04 14.87 -5.24
C GLY A 204 4.79 15.18 -6.73
N PRO A 205 5.52 14.49 -7.62
CA PRO A 205 5.37 14.69 -9.06
C PRO A 205 4.02 14.16 -9.56
N THR A 206 3.54 14.69 -10.68
CA THR A 206 2.42 14.07 -11.42
C THR A 206 2.81 12.67 -11.89
N ILE A 207 1.99 11.68 -11.58
CA ILE A 207 2.24 10.28 -11.94
C ILE A 207 1.29 9.89 -13.07
N PRO A 208 1.81 9.43 -14.22
CA PRO A 208 1.00 8.79 -15.24
C PRO A 208 0.32 7.55 -14.65
N TRP A 209 -1.01 7.58 -14.55
CA TRP A 209 -1.81 6.48 -14.02
C TRP A 209 -2.76 5.95 -15.08
N ILE A 210 -2.77 4.62 -15.23
CA ILE A 210 -3.59 3.91 -16.23
C ILE A 210 -4.65 3.11 -15.48
N PRO A 211 -5.95 3.34 -15.75
CA PRO A 211 -7.04 2.55 -15.20
C PRO A 211 -7.20 1.18 -15.89
N GLY A 212 -8.08 0.34 -15.36
CA GLY A 212 -8.52 -0.91 -15.98
C GLY A 212 -8.07 -2.17 -15.23
N ARG A 213 -7.54 -2.03 -14.01
CA ARG A 213 -7.29 -3.18 -13.15
C ARG A 213 -8.61 -3.82 -12.76
N ARG A 214 -8.56 -5.13 -12.55
CA ARG A 214 -9.71 -5.96 -12.19
C ARG A 214 -9.50 -6.55 -10.80
N ASP A 215 -10.59 -6.64 -10.08
CA ASP A 215 -10.61 -7.41 -8.85
C ASP A 215 -10.60 -8.90 -9.17
N ALA A 216 -9.85 -9.65 -8.37
CA ALA A 216 -9.73 -11.10 -8.44
C ALA A 216 -10.40 -11.73 -7.21
N GLU A 217 -10.62 -13.03 -7.29
CA GLU A 217 -11.11 -13.84 -6.19
C GLU A 217 -9.98 -14.23 -5.22
N ALA A 218 -10.33 -14.66 -4.02
CA ALA A 218 -9.39 -15.04 -2.96
C ALA A 218 -8.35 -16.09 -3.39
N ILE A 219 -8.67 -16.95 -4.36
CA ILE A 219 -7.74 -17.97 -4.88
C ILE A 219 -6.51 -17.37 -5.57
N ALA A 220 -6.57 -16.10 -5.99
CA ALA A 220 -5.44 -15.41 -6.59
C ALA A 220 -4.47 -14.80 -5.56
N ALA A 221 -4.78 -14.90 -4.25
CA ALA A 221 -3.94 -14.40 -3.18
C ALA A 221 -2.53 -14.99 -3.24
N THR A 222 -1.52 -14.14 -3.09
CA THR A 222 -0.12 -14.57 -3.12
C THR A 222 0.29 -15.21 -1.79
N PRO A 223 1.30 -16.09 -1.77
CA PRO A 223 1.90 -16.56 -0.52
C PRO A 223 2.56 -15.40 0.24
N ASP A 224 2.71 -15.57 1.55
CA ASP A 224 3.45 -14.63 2.40
C ASP A 224 4.95 -14.56 2.01
N GLY A 225 5.64 -13.53 2.49
CA GLY A 225 7.08 -13.34 2.29
C GLY A 225 7.47 -12.68 0.97
N ARG A 226 6.50 -12.17 0.19
CA ARG A 226 6.80 -11.39 -1.02
C ARG A 226 7.15 -9.93 -0.77
N LEU A 227 6.89 -9.41 0.43
CA LEU A 227 7.23 -8.04 0.82
C LEU A 227 8.58 -8.01 1.57
N PRO A 228 9.32 -6.88 1.54
CA PRO A 228 10.60 -6.77 2.22
C PRO A 228 10.44 -6.88 3.74
N ASP A 229 11.44 -7.48 4.39
CA ASP A 229 11.54 -7.57 5.84
C ASP A 229 12.57 -6.55 6.29
N ALA A 230 12.11 -5.61 7.12
CA ALA A 230 12.89 -4.49 7.61
C ALA A 230 14.15 -4.90 8.41
N ALA A 231 14.20 -6.12 8.94
CA ALA A 231 15.30 -6.63 9.75
C ALA A 231 16.46 -7.23 8.92
N LEU A 232 16.26 -7.46 7.62
CA LEU A 232 17.20 -8.22 6.79
C LEU A 232 18.15 -7.33 5.98
N GLY A 233 19.18 -7.96 5.37
CA GLY A 233 20.27 -7.29 4.68
C GLY A 233 20.06 -7.06 3.18
N SER A 234 21.10 -6.56 2.49
CA SER A 234 21.01 -6.18 1.06
C SER A 234 20.71 -7.36 0.14
N LYS A 235 21.13 -8.58 0.50
CA LYS A 235 20.74 -9.78 -0.24
C LYS A 235 19.22 -9.95 -0.25
N HIS A 236 18.55 -9.76 0.90
CA HIS A 236 17.09 -9.87 0.99
C HIS A 236 16.40 -8.82 0.14
N LEU A 237 16.86 -7.57 0.19
CA LEU A 237 16.35 -6.51 -0.67
C LEU A 237 16.44 -6.93 -2.15
N ARG A 238 17.61 -7.38 -2.61
CA ARG A 238 17.76 -7.87 -3.99
C ARG A 238 16.85 -9.06 -4.29
N ASP A 239 16.74 -10.05 -3.41
CA ASP A 239 15.86 -11.21 -3.62
C ASP A 239 14.38 -10.77 -3.81
N ILE A 240 13.92 -9.77 -3.05
CA ILE A 240 12.55 -9.24 -3.13
C ILE A 240 12.35 -8.40 -4.40
N PHE A 241 13.21 -7.41 -4.63
CA PHE A 241 12.99 -6.41 -5.68
C PHE A 241 13.43 -6.90 -7.07
N TYR A 242 14.46 -7.77 -7.17
CA TYR A 242 14.84 -8.37 -8.45
C TYR A 242 13.76 -9.34 -8.97
N ARG A 243 13.01 -9.99 -8.07
CA ARG A 243 11.81 -10.76 -8.44
C ARG A 243 10.78 -9.90 -9.18
N MET A 244 10.66 -8.63 -8.79
CA MET A 244 9.77 -7.66 -9.45
C MET A 244 10.38 -7.08 -10.74
N GLY A 245 11.69 -7.23 -10.93
CA GLY A 245 12.43 -6.75 -12.10
C GLY A 245 13.14 -5.42 -11.90
N PHE A 246 13.29 -4.95 -10.66
CA PHE A 246 14.05 -3.73 -10.36
C PHE A 246 15.56 -3.98 -10.36
N ASP A 247 16.34 -2.91 -10.55
CA ASP A 247 17.79 -2.89 -10.33
C ASP A 247 18.18 -2.23 -8.99
N ASP A 248 19.48 -2.23 -8.66
CA ASP A 248 20.00 -1.65 -7.42
C ASP A 248 19.69 -0.15 -7.27
N ARG A 249 19.66 0.61 -8.39
CA ARG A 249 19.34 2.03 -8.37
C ARG A 249 17.88 2.24 -8.01
N GLU A 250 16.99 1.45 -8.61
CA GLU A 250 15.55 1.52 -8.41
C GLU A 250 15.15 1.07 -7.00
N ILE A 251 15.83 0.06 -6.43
CA ILE A 251 15.67 -0.31 -5.02
C ILE A 251 15.96 0.90 -4.13
N VAL A 252 17.11 1.56 -4.32
CA VAL A 252 17.51 2.71 -3.50
C VAL A 252 16.53 3.86 -3.68
N ALA A 253 16.15 4.20 -4.92
CA ALA A 253 15.20 5.27 -5.19
C ALA A 253 13.85 5.01 -4.51
N LEU A 254 13.35 3.77 -4.56
CA LEU A 254 12.08 3.38 -3.97
C LEU A 254 12.12 3.39 -2.44
N SER A 255 13.26 3.06 -1.82
CA SER A 255 13.46 3.25 -0.37
C SER A 255 13.29 4.71 0.06
N GLY A 256 13.44 5.67 -0.84
CA GLY A 256 13.14 7.08 -0.60
C GLY A 256 11.69 7.35 -0.17
N ALA A 257 10.75 6.42 -0.41
CA ALA A 257 9.39 6.50 0.10
C ALA A 257 9.32 6.53 1.64
N HIS A 258 10.39 6.10 2.34
CA HIS A 258 10.55 6.36 3.77
C HIS A 258 10.72 7.85 4.10
N SER A 259 10.59 8.79 3.14
CA SER A 259 10.30 10.18 3.47
C SER A 259 8.89 10.37 4.06
N LEU A 260 8.00 9.40 3.85
CA LEU A 260 6.58 9.47 4.16
C LEU A 260 6.21 8.58 5.36
N GLY A 261 5.39 9.14 6.24
CA GLY A 261 4.80 8.46 7.37
C GLY A 261 5.79 8.12 8.48
N ARG A 262 5.36 7.14 9.29
CA ARG A 262 6.07 6.68 10.48
C ARG A 262 5.76 5.21 10.75
N CYS A 263 6.62 4.57 11.52
CA CYS A 263 6.38 3.26 12.07
C CYS A 263 5.58 3.34 13.39
N HIS A 264 4.79 2.30 13.65
CA HIS A 264 4.09 2.12 14.92
C HIS A 264 4.35 0.72 15.51
N PRO A 265 4.57 0.59 16.84
CA PRO A 265 4.89 -0.69 17.48
C PRO A 265 3.84 -1.78 17.23
N GLU A 266 2.57 -1.42 17.24
CA GLU A 266 1.44 -2.33 17.11
C GLU A 266 1.19 -2.79 15.67
N THR A 267 1.71 -2.09 14.67
CA THR A 267 1.53 -2.43 13.25
C THR A 267 2.77 -3.03 12.61
N SER A 268 3.94 -2.48 12.94
CA SER A 268 5.22 -2.82 12.30
C SER A 268 6.23 -3.44 13.27
N GLY A 269 6.06 -3.25 14.58
CA GLY A 269 7.06 -3.59 15.59
C GLY A 269 8.21 -2.56 15.70
N TYR A 270 8.19 -1.52 14.88
CA TYR A 270 9.11 -0.38 14.86
C TYR A 270 8.38 0.89 15.29
N ASP A 271 9.10 1.96 15.61
CA ASP A 271 8.49 3.17 16.18
C ASP A 271 9.18 4.46 15.73
N GLY A 272 8.38 5.40 15.26
CA GLY A 272 8.81 6.77 14.96
C GLY A 272 8.86 7.10 13.46
N PRO A 273 9.03 8.38 13.13
CA PRO A 273 9.17 8.85 11.75
C PRO A 273 10.61 8.73 11.26
N TRP A 274 10.79 8.64 9.95
CA TRP A 274 12.10 8.72 9.30
C TRP A 274 12.56 10.15 9.02
N THR A 275 11.62 11.08 8.91
CA THR A 275 11.88 12.50 8.61
C THR A 275 11.06 13.41 9.52
N THR A 276 11.43 14.69 9.57
CA THR A 276 10.68 15.72 10.28
C THR A 276 9.43 16.19 9.54
N SER A 277 9.23 15.77 8.28
CA SER A 277 8.11 16.14 7.43
C SER A 277 7.51 14.90 6.75
N PRO A 278 6.87 14.01 7.52
CA PRO A 278 6.40 12.69 7.05
C PRO A 278 5.21 12.76 6.07
N THR A 279 4.77 13.95 5.69
CA THR A 279 3.67 14.16 4.72
C THR A 279 4.14 14.91 3.47
N LEU A 280 5.46 15.02 3.25
CA LEU A 280 6.04 15.66 2.07
C LEU A 280 6.91 14.68 1.27
N VAL A 281 6.67 14.61 -0.03
CA VAL A 281 7.49 13.83 -0.96
C VAL A 281 8.78 14.61 -1.22
N THR A 282 9.86 14.21 -0.54
CA THR A 282 11.17 14.89 -0.61
C THR A 282 12.29 13.87 -0.60
N ASN A 283 13.53 14.33 -0.84
CA ASN A 283 14.72 13.52 -0.58
C ASN A 283 15.18 13.57 0.89
N GLY A 284 14.32 14.03 1.82
CA GLY A 284 14.65 14.17 3.24
C GLY A 284 15.16 12.87 3.85
N PHE A 285 14.59 11.72 3.47
CA PHE A 285 15.06 10.42 3.95
C PHE A 285 16.57 10.20 3.69
N PHE A 286 17.05 10.45 2.46
CA PHE A 286 18.46 10.26 2.11
C PHE A 286 19.36 11.27 2.81
N LYS A 287 18.93 12.53 2.92
CA LYS A 287 19.66 13.57 3.66
C LYS A 287 19.86 13.17 5.12
N GLU A 288 18.77 12.82 5.82
CA GLU A 288 18.84 12.43 7.22
C GLU A 288 19.68 11.16 7.41
N LEU A 289 19.54 10.19 6.49
CA LEU A 289 20.31 8.95 6.51
C LEU A 289 21.83 9.20 6.47
N ILE A 290 22.30 10.14 5.63
CA ILE A 290 23.72 10.47 5.49
C ILE A 290 24.22 11.42 6.59
N GLU A 291 23.45 12.46 6.89
CA GLU A 291 23.90 13.58 7.73
C GLU A 291 23.87 13.24 9.23
N LYS A 292 22.92 12.40 9.65
CA LYS A 292 22.79 12.03 11.06
C LYS A 292 23.68 10.86 11.44
N LYS A 293 24.07 10.82 12.73
CA LYS A 293 24.71 9.66 13.34
C LYS A 293 23.65 8.77 13.95
N TRP A 294 23.62 7.51 13.55
CA TRP A 294 22.62 6.54 13.99
C TRP A 294 23.15 5.64 15.10
N VAL A 295 22.38 5.50 16.17
CA VAL A 295 22.66 4.58 17.29
C VAL A 295 21.49 3.62 17.49
N GLU A 296 21.77 2.41 17.94
CA GLU A 296 20.71 1.42 18.19
C GLU A 296 19.79 1.89 19.34
N LYS A 297 18.48 1.91 19.09
CA LYS A 297 17.46 2.24 20.10
C LYS A 297 17.42 1.11 21.14
N LYS A 298 17.57 1.46 22.42
CA LYS A 298 17.44 0.51 23.53
C LYS A 298 16.00 0.51 24.05
N TRP A 299 15.22 -0.47 23.62
CA TRP A 299 13.79 -0.57 23.90
C TRP A 299 13.27 -2.01 23.75
N LYS A 300 11.96 -2.23 23.94
CA LYS A 300 11.33 -3.57 23.91
C LYS A 300 10.84 -4.04 22.53
N GLY A 301 10.88 -3.17 21.52
CA GLY A 301 10.42 -3.49 20.17
C GLY A 301 11.52 -4.09 19.28
N GLN A 302 11.27 -4.09 17.98
CA GLN A 302 12.24 -4.60 17.00
C GLN A 302 13.53 -3.77 17.00
N LYS A 303 14.63 -4.38 16.56
CA LYS A 303 15.90 -3.67 16.44
C LYS A 303 15.75 -2.52 15.44
N GLN A 304 15.93 -1.30 15.93
CA GLN A 304 15.93 -0.10 15.09
C GLN A 304 17.01 0.86 15.55
N TYR A 305 17.25 1.87 14.74
CA TYR A 305 18.19 2.93 15.03
C TYR A 305 17.43 4.24 15.24
N VAL A 306 18.00 5.10 16.07
CA VAL A 306 17.55 6.48 16.25
C VAL A 306 18.72 7.41 16.03
N ASP A 307 18.43 8.65 15.68
CA ASP A 307 19.47 9.65 15.59
C ASP A 307 20.09 9.90 16.98
N LYS A 308 21.41 10.12 17.00
CA LYS A 308 22.16 10.25 18.26
C LYS A 308 21.88 11.56 19.00
N GLU A 309 21.45 12.59 18.28
CA GLU A 309 21.41 13.95 18.81
C GLU A 309 20.12 14.22 19.58
N THR A 310 18.97 13.88 18.99
CA THR A 310 17.66 14.09 19.59
C THR A 310 16.95 12.78 19.90
N GLY A 311 17.16 11.76 19.04
CA GLY A 311 16.47 10.48 19.14
C GLY A 311 15.04 10.51 18.62
N ASP A 312 14.66 11.56 17.89
CA ASP A 312 13.32 11.78 17.36
C ASP A 312 13.08 11.04 16.04
N LEU A 313 14.13 10.88 15.23
CA LEU A 313 14.04 10.16 13.96
C LEU A 313 14.53 8.73 14.14
N MET A 314 14.02 7.85 13.27
CA MET A 314 14.40 6.45 13.25
C MET A 314 14.88 5.97 11.88
N MET A 315 15.69 4.92 11.89
CA MET A 315 16.04 4.13 10.69
C MET A 315 15.86 2.64 10.97
N LEU A 316 15.33 1.91 9.99
CA LEU A 316 15.26 0.45 10.02
C LEU A 316 16.65 -0.14 9.78
N PRO A 317 16.88 -1.41 10.17
CA PRO A 317 18.11 -2.12 9.77
C PRO A 317 18.36 -2.10 8.27
N THR A 318 17.30 -2.30 7.47
CA THR A 318 17.32 -2.19 6.00
C THR A 318 17.68 -0.81 5.47
N ASP A 319 17.33 0.28 6.17
CA ASP A 319 17.70 1.64 5.75
C ASP A 319 19.21 1.85 5.87
N LEU A 320 19.83 1.41 6.97
CA LEU A 320 21.27 1.52 7.16
C LEU A 320 22.05 0.63 6.19
N VAL A 321 21.46 -0.46 5.71
CA VAL A 321 22.05 -1.32 4.67
C VAL A 321 22.31 -0.54 3.38
N LEU A 322 21.49 0.48 3.06
CA LEU A 322 21.68 1.31 1.87
C LEU A 322 23.01 2.07 1.89
N LEU A 323 23.50 2.44 3.08
CA LEU A 323 24.82 3.07 3.25
C LEU A 323 25.98 2.08 3.33
N GLN A 324 25.71 0.85 3.75
CA GLN A 324 26.71 -0.20 3.98
C GLN A 324 27.04 -0.99 2.71
N ASP A 325 26.06 -1.21 1.84
CA ASP A 325 26.26 -1.90 0.58
C ASP A 325 26.95 -0.99 -0.45
N ARG A 326 28.09 -1.45 -0.98
CA ARG A 326 28.93 -0.66 -1.90
C ARG A 326 28.21 -0.26 -3.20
N SER A 327 27.19 -1.02 -3.59
CA SER A 327 26.45 -0.83 -4.84
C SER A 327 25.28 0.12 -4.64
N PHE A 328 24.67 0.13 -3.45
CA PHE A 328 23.59 1.04 -3.10
C PHE A 328 24.09 2.43 -2.74
N ARG A 329 25.18 2.52 -1.97
CA ARG A 329 25.69 3.77 -1.42
C ARG A 329 25.85 4.91 -2.44
N PRO A 330 26.42 4.70 -3.66
CA PRO A 330 26.56 5.77 -4.63
C PRO A 330 25.22 6.37 -5.09
N TRP A 331 24.14 5.59 -5.06
CA TRP A 331 22.79 6.08 -5.36
C TRP A 331 22.20 6.86 -4.18
N VAL A 332 22.45 6.40 -2.95
CA VAL A 332 22.05 7.13 -1.74
C VAL A 332 22.71 8.51 -1.71
N GLU A 333 24.00 8.60 -2.01
CA GLU A 333 24.72 9.89 -2.06
C GLU A 333 24.28 10.78 -3.24
N LYS A 334 23.67 10.20 -4.27
CA LYS A 334 23.18 10.93 -5.44
C LYS A 334 21.79 11.54 -5.22
N TYR A 335 20.93 10.89 -4.45
CA TYR A 335 19.55 11.31 -4.20
C TYR A 335 19.44 12.25 -3.01
#